data_AF-X0YYD0-F1
#
_entry.id   AF-X0YYD0-F1
#
_cell.length_a   1.000
_cell.length_b   1.000
_cell.length_c   1.000
_cell.angle_alpha   90.00
_cell.angle_beta   90.00
_cell.angle_gamma   90.00
#
_symmetry.space_group_name_H-M   'P 1'
#
loop_
_entity.id
_entity.type
_entity.pdbx_description
1 polymer ?
#
loop_
_entity_poly.entity_id
_entity_poly.type
_entity_poly.pdbx_seq_one_letter_code
_entity_poly.pdbx_strand_id
1 'polypeptide(L)'
;MIELLVPLIPIIIVIFIIYIFFQFIPVGLWISAIAAGVKVGIFTLVGMRLRRVPPHKIVSALIKATKAGLIASIDKLEAHFLAGGDVDRVVDSLIAAERAGLNLTFEKATAIDLAGRNVLEAVQMSVNPKVIKTPIVAAVAKNGIQVMATARVTVRANIERLVGGAGEETIIARVGEGIVTTIGSSETHKNVLENPDNIS
;
A
#
# COMPACT_ATOMS: atom_id res chain seq x y z
N MET A 1 -11.07 -54.41 33.32
CA MET A 1 -11.35 -53.24 32.44
C MET A 1 -10.46 -52.05 32.77
N ILE A 2 -10.24 -51.72 34.05
CA ILE A 2 -9.34 -50.61 34.47
C ILE A 2 -7.86 -50.91 34.21
N GLU A 3 -7.40 -52.16 34.40
CA GLU A 3 -5.99 -52.54 34.16
C GLU A 3 -5.54 -52.41 32.70
N LEU A 4 -6.46 -52.50 31.73
CA LEU A 4 -6.16 -52.24 30.31
C LEU A 4 -6.03 -50.75 29.98
N LEU A 5 -6.56 -49.85 30.80
CA LEU A 5 -6.53 -48.39 30.56
C LEU A 5 -5.24 -47.75 31.10
N VAL A 6 -4.64 -48.31 32.14
CA VAL A 6 -3.40 -47.79 32.76
C VAL A 6 -2.23 -47.62 31.77
N PRO A 7 -1.91 -48.57 30.87
CA PRO A 7 -0.85 -48.39 29.88
C PRO A 7 -1.23 -47.44 28.72
N LEU A 8 -2.51 -47.11 28.55
CA LEU A 8 -2.99 -46.21 27.49
C LEU A 8 -2.82 -44.73 27.87
N ILE A 9 -2.86 -44.40 29.16
CA ILE A 9 -2.68 -43.04 29.70
C ILE A 9 -1.37 -42.36 29.22
N PRO A 10 -0.17 -42.97 29.33
CA PRO A 10 1.07 -42.33 28.86
C PRO A 10 1.08 -42.13 27.34
N ILE A 11 0.49 -43.06 26.57
CA ILE A 11 0.38 -42.93 25.11
C ILE A 11 -0.50 -41.73 24.75
N ILE A 12 -1.64 -41.57 25.44
CA ILE A 12 -2.54 -40.42 25.26
C ILE A 12 -1.84 -39.11 25.61
N ILE A 13 -1.06 -39.07 26.70
CA ILE A 13 -0.29 -37.89 27.10
C ILE A 13 0.76 -37.53 26.03
N VAL A 14 1.48 -38.51 25.49
CA VAL A 14 2.49 -38.30 24.45
C VAL A 14 1.83 -37.76 23.18
N ILE A 15 0.72 -38.36 22.73
CA ILE A 15 -0.03 -37.89 21.56
C ILE A 15 -0.54 -36.46 21.78
N PHE A 16 -1.01 -36.14 22.99
CA PHE A 16 -1.48 -34.81 23.35
C PHE A 16 -0.36 -33.76 23.34
N ILE A 17 0.82 -34.09 23.87
CA ILE A 17 2.01 -33.23 23.81
C ILE A 17 2.44 -32.99 22.36
N ILE A 18 2.47 -34.05 21.54
CA ILE A 18 2.79 -33.95 20.11
C ILE A 18 1.77 -33.05 19.38
N TYR A 19 0.48 -33.21 19.67
CA TYR A 19 -0.58 -32.38 19.09
C TYR A 19 -0.40 -30.89 19.44
N ILE A 20 -0.14 -30.56 20.70
CA ILE A 20 0.15 -29.18 21.14
C ILE A 20 1.39 -28.64 20.44
N PHE A 21 2.45 -29.45 20.32
CA PHE A 21 3.70 -29.07 19.68
C PHE A 21 3.50 -28.70 18.20
N PHE A 22 2.77 -29.53 17.44
CA PHE A 22 2.44 -29.25 16.03
C PHE A 22 1.49 -28.06 15.86
N GLN A 23 0.62 -27.78 16.83
CA GLN A 23 -0.23 -26.59 16.80
C GLN A 23 0.59 -25.29 17.01
N PHE A 24 1.66 -25.38 17.81
CA PHE A 24 2.51 -24.22 18.13
C PHE A 24 3.54 -23.91 17.04
N ILE A 25 4.07 -24.94 16.37
CA ILE A 25 5.11 -24.79 15.36
C ILE A 25 4.49 -24.88 13.97
N PRO A 26 4.55 -23.82 13.15
CA PRO A 26 3.96 -23.82 11.81
C PRO A 26 4.87 -24.57 10.81
N VAL A 27 4.98 -25.89 10.95
CA VAL A 27 5.84 -26.75 10.12
C VAL A 27 5.47 -26.63 8.63
N GLY A 28 4.17 -26.59 8.30
CA GLY A 28 3.72 -26.41 6.92
C GLY A 28 4.22 -25.09 6.29
N LEU A 29 4.18 -23.99 7.05
CA LEU A 29 4.68 -22.69 6.58
C LEU A 29 6.19 -22.71 6.36
N TRP A 30 6.92 -23.39 7.26
CA TRP A 30 8.37 -23.55 7.15
C TRP A 30 8.77 -24.34 5.90
N ILE A 31 8.08 -25.45 5.60
CA ILE A 31 8.28 -26.23 4.37
C ILE A 31 8.02 -25.36 3.14
N SER A 32 6.91 -24.62 3.13
CA SER A 32 6.56 -23.70 2.03
C SER A 32 7.62 -22.62 1.81
N ALA A 33 8.18 -22.06 2.88
CA ALA A 33 9.25 -21.07 2.79
C ALA A 33 10.51 -21.65 2.14
N ILE A 34 10.95 -22.83 2.58
CA ILE A 34 12.13 -23.51 2.02
C ILE A 34 11.89 -23.87 0.55
N ALA A 35 10.72 -24.42 0.21
CA ALA A 35 10.36 -24.75 -1.17
C ALA A 35 10.35 -23.51 -2.08
N ALA A 36 10.04 -22.33 -1.53
CA ALA A 36 10.11 -21.06 -2.23
C ALA A 36 11.55 -20.49 -2.35
N GLY A 37 12.54 -21.08 -1.69
CA GLY A 37 13.92 -20.60 -1.63
C GLY A 37 14.18 -19.57 -0.53
N VAL A 38 13.24 -19.40 0.40
CA VAL A 38 13.33 -18.44 1.51
C VAL A 38 13.89 -19.17 2.74
N LYS A 39 15.05 -18.73 3.22
CA LYS A 39 15.70 -19.29 4.40
C LYS A 39 15.10 -18.70 5.68
N VAL A 40 14.12 -19.40 6.27
CA VAL A 40 13.54 -19.03 7.58
C VAL A 40 13.81 -20.14 8.59
N GLY A 41 14.35 -19.79 9.76
CA GLY A 41 14.57 -20.72 10.86
C GLY A 41 13.28 -21.08 11.58
N ILE A 42 13.17 -22.32 12.06
CA ILE A 42 11.99 -22.76 12.84
C ILE A 42 11.83 -21.93 14.13
N PHE A 43 12.95 -21.59 14.78
CA PHE A 43 12.97 -20.74 15.97
C PHE A 43 12.53 -19.30 15.67
N THR A 44 12.79 -18.79 14.45
CA THR A 44 12.30 -17.47 14.03
C THR A 44 10.77 -17.45 13.95
N LEU A 45 10.16 -18.50 13.40
CA LEU A 45 8.69 -18.62 13.30
C LEU A 45 8.02 -18.71 14.68
N VAL A 46 8.65 -19.42 15.62
CA VAL A 46 8.19 -19.46 17.02
C VAL A 46 8.38 -18.09 17.69
N GLY A 47 9.52 -17.45 17.48
CA GLY A 47 9.84 -16.12 18.00
C GLY A 47 8.91 -15.02 17.48
N MET A 48 8.41 -15.13 16.24
CA MET A 48 7.36 -14.27 15.69
C MET A 48 6.09 -14.36 16.52
N ARG A 49 5.60 -15.58 16.81
CA ARG A 49 4.40 -15.79 17.64
C ARG A 49 4.56 -15.21 19.04
N LEU A 50 5.73 -15.38 19.66
CA LEU A 50 6.02 -14.81 20.97
C LEU A 50 5.95 -13.28 20.98
N ARG A 51 6.43 -12.64 19.90
CA ARG A 51 6.35 -11.19 19.67
C ARG A 51 4.99 -10.72 19.15
N ARG A 52 3.98 -11.59 19.12
CA ARG A 52 2.63 -11.34 18.58
C ARG A 52 2.61 -10.93 17.10
N VAL A 53 3.60 -11.36 16.32
CA VAL A 53 3.64 -11.19 14.87
C VAL A 53 3.13 -12.47 14.20
N PRO A 54 2.09 -12.41 13.35
CA PRO A 54 1.59 -13.57 12.62
C PRO A 54 2.63 -14.08 11.61
N PRO A 55 3.22 -15.29 11.79
CA PRO A 55 4.30 -15.76 10.91
C PRO A 55 3.85 -15.90 9.46
N HIS A 56 2.60 -16.31 9.24
CA HIS A 56 2.04 -16.51 7.90
C HIS A 56 2.14 -15.24 7.05
N LYS A 57 1.77 -14.06 7.60
CA LYS A 57 1.80 -12.79 6.87
C LYS A 57 3.21 -12.38 6.46
N ILE A 58 4.17 -12.51 7.37
CA ILE A 58 5.55 -12.13 7.11
C ILE A 58 6.19 -13.05 6.08
N VAL A 59 6.02 -14.36 6.25
CA VAL A 59 6.61 -15.36 5.36
C VAL A 59 5.97 -15.30 3.97
N SER A 60 4.66 -15.13 3.85
CA SER A 60 4.01 -14.98 2.54
C SER A 60 4.52 -13.75 1.80
N ALA A 61 4.62 -12.61 2.48
CA ALA A 61 5.17 -11.38 1.91
C ALA A 61 6.63 -11.56 1.50
N LEU A 62 7.44 -12.24 2.32
CA LEU A 62 8.84 -12.50 2.01
C LEU A 62 9.01 -13.45 0.81
N ILE A 63 8.15 -14.47 0.68
CA ILE A 63 8.10 -15.36 -0.49
C ILE A 63 7.79 -14.54 -1.74
N LYS A 64 6.76 -13.67 -1.72
CA LYS A 64 6.43 -12.80 -2.85
C LYS A 64 7.62 -11.93 -3.25
N ALA A 65 8.24 -11.25 -2.28
CA ALA A 65 9.40 -10.39 -2.50
C ALA A 65 10.56 -11.17 -3.14
N THR A 66 10.92 -12.32 -2.56
CA THR A 66 12.03 -13.16 -3.05
C THR A 66 11.76 -13.66 -4.48
N LYS A 67 10.53 -14.09 -4.78
CA LYS A 67 10.14 -14.54 -6.13
C LYS A 67 10.10 -13.40 -7.15
N ALA A 68 9.93 -12.16 -6.70
CA ALA A 68 10.03 -10.96 -7.52
C ALA A 68 11.48 -10.44 -7.68
N GLY A 69 12.47 -11.11 -7.09
CA GLY A 69 13.87 -10.68 -7.13
C GLY A 69 14.23 -9.58 -6.12
N LEU A 70 13.31 -9.25 -5.20
CA LEU A 70 13.53 -8.23 -4.18
C LEU A 70 14.25 -8.81 -2.96
N ILE A 71 15.21 -8.04 -2.43
CA ILE A 71 15.90 -8.38 -1.19
C ILE A 71 15.16 -7.71 -0.03
N ALA A 72 14.26 -8.45 0.62
CA ALA A 72 13.56 -8.02 1.83
C ALA A 72 14.10 -8.75 3.07
N SER A 73 14.27 -8.03 4.18
CA SER A 73 14.66 -8.63 5.46
C SER A 73 13.43 -8.99 6.30
N ILE A 74 13.45 -10.17 6.93
CA ILE A 74 12.44 -10.61 7.88
C ILE A 74 12.26 -9.55 8.98
N ASP A 75 13.36 -9.07 9.56
CA ASP A 75 13.32 -8.12 10.68
C ASP A 75 12.64 -6.81 10.29
N LYS A 76 12.86 -6.33 9.05
CA LYS A 76 12.22 -5.12 8.54
C LYS A 76 10.72 -5.30 8.33
N LEU A 77 10.30 -6.45 7.78
CA LEU A 77 8.88 -6.78 7.60
C LEU A 77 8.17 -6.91 8.95
N GLU A 78 8.79 -7.56 9.92
CA GLU A 78 8.27 -7.68 11.28
C GLU A 78 8.20 -6.33 11.99
N ALA A 79 9.25 -5.51 11.91
CA ALA A 79 9.26 -4.17 12.50
C ALA A 79 8.15 -3.29 11.92
N HIS A 80 7.93 -3.35 10.59
CA HIS A 80 6.85 -2.62 9.95
C HIS A 80 5.47 -3.11 10.40
N PHE A 81 5.27 -4.42 10.53
CA PHE A 81 4.03 -4.99 11.08
C PHE A 81 3.78 -4.53 12.52
N LEU A 82 4.82 -4.56 13.36
CA LEU A 82 4.73 -4.12 14.76
C LEU A 82 4.46 -2.62 14.89
N ALA A 83 4.91 -1.81 13.92
CA ALA A 83 4.57 -0.40 13.82
C ALA A 83 3.12 -0.15 13.35
N GLY A 84 2.35 -1.20 13.06
CA GLY A 84 0.95 -1.10 12.61
C GLY A 84 0.78 -0.97 11.09
N GLY A 85 1.85 -1.20 10.32
CA GLY A 85 1.82 -1.11 8.85
C GLY A 85 1.32 -2.38 8.16
N ASP A 86 1.01 -2.23 6.87
CA ASP A 86 0.54 -3.28 5.98
C ASP A 86 1.71 -3.86 5.15
N VAL A 87 2.26 -4.97 5.65
CA VAL A 87 3.39 -5.66 5.04
C VAL A 87 3.08 -6.15 3.62
N ASP A 88 1.88 -6.66 3.38
CA ASP A 88 1.49 -7.15 2.05
C ASP A 88 1.44 -5.99 1.06
N ARG A 89 0.82 -4.86 1.44
CA ARG A 89 0.76 -3.67 0.59
C ARG A 89 2.15 -3.12 0.27
N VAL A 90 3.05 -3.04 1.24
CA VAL A 90 4.41 -2.55 1.01
C VAL A 90 5.16 -3.47 0.03
N VAL A 91 5.10 -4.79 0.22
CA VAL A 91 5.77 -5.72 -0.69
C VAL A 91 5.16 -5.66 -2.08
N ASP A 92 3.84 -5.68 -2.22
CA ASP A 92 3.17 -5.59 -3.52
C ASP A 92 3.53 -4.28 -4.25
N SER A 93 3.70 -3.18 -3.51
CA SER A 93 4.15 -1.89 -4.05
C SER A 93 5.60 -1.91 -4.54
N LEU A 94 6.50 -2.56 -3.79
CA LEU A 94 7.90 -2.73 -4.19
C LEU A 94 8.01 -3.59 -5.46
N ILE A 95 7.20 -4.65 -5.55
CA ILE A 95 7.15 -5.52 -6.74
C ILE A 95 6.65 -4.71 -7.95
N ALA A 96 5.59 -3.92 -7.77
CA ALA A 96 5.07 -3.06 -8.83
C ALA A 96 6.10 -2.00 -9.27
N ALA A 97 6.83 -1.41 -8.32
CA ALA A 97 7.86 -0.41 -8.60
C ALA A 97 9.03 -1.00 -9.37
N GLU A 98 9.54 -2.16 -8.96
CA GLU A 98 10.63 -2.87 -9.64
C GLU A 98 10.26 -3.21 -11.09
N ARG A 99 9.05 -3.75 -11.31
CA ARG A 99 8.54 -4.06 -12.66
C ARG A 99 8.36 -2.82 -13.54
N ALA A 100 8.15 -1.67 -12.93
CA ALA A 100 8.01 -0.39 -13.60
C ALA A 100 9.33 0.38 -13.76
N GLY A 101 10.45 -0.16 -13.28
CA GLY A 101 11.75 0.53 -13.29
C GLY A 101 11.81 1.74 -12.36
N LEU A 102 10.98 1.76 -11.31
CA LEU A 102 10.91 2.84 -10.32
C LEU A 102 11.77 2.51 -9.11
N ASN A 103 12.63 3.45 -8.71
CA ASN A 103 13.48 3.29 -7.52
C ASN A 103 12.69 3.59 -6.24
N LEU A 104 11.94 2.60 -5.75
CA LEU A 104 11.23 2.65 -4.48
C LEU A 104 11.97 1.82 -3.42
N THR A 105 12.49 2.48 -2.40
CA THR A 105 13.14 1.78 -1.27
C THR A 105 12.11 1.26 -0.28
N PHE A 106 12.46 0.20 0.45
CA PHE A 106 11.61 -0.37 1.50
C PHE A 106 11.21 0.69 2.54
N GLU A 107 12.18 1.50 2.98
CA GLU A 107 11.97 2.55 3.98
C GLU A 107 10.95 3.59 3.49
N LYS A 108 11.06 4.03 2.23
CA LYS A 108 10.11 4.98 1.64
C LYS A 108 8.71 4.37 1.54
N ALA A 109 8.61 3.12 1.09
CA ALA A 109 7.32 2.42 1.01
C ALA A 109 6.66 2.31 2.39
N THR A 110 7.42 1.92 3.42
CA THR A 110 6.90 1.86 4.80
C THR A 110 6.50 3.22 5.35
N ALA A 111 7.27 4.29 5.05
CA ALA A 111 6.93 5.64 5.50
C ALA A 111 5.62 6.15 4.89
N ILE A 112 5.38 5.85 3.61
CA ILE A 112 4.12 6.20 2.93
C ILE A 112 2.95 5.42 3.53
N ASP A 113 3.12 4.11 3.77
CA ASP A 113 2.06 3.28 4.35
C ASP A 113 1.70 3.73 5.79
N LEU A 114 2.71 4.00 6.62
CA LEU A 114 2.53 4.53 7.98
C LEU A 114 1.92 5.94 8.00
N ALA A 115 2.11 6.73 6.94
CA ALA A 115 1.42 8.01 6.75
C ALA A 115 -0.06 7.85 6.35
N GLY A 116 -0.57 6.61 6.27
CA GLY A 116 -1.96 6.31 5.90
C GLY A 116 -2.24 6.55 4.41
N ARG A 117 -1.24 6.43 3.55
CA ARG A 117 -1.38 6.57 2.09
C ARG A 117 -1.22 5.22 1.41
N ASN A 118 -1.93 5.04 0.30
CA ASN A 118 -1.84 3.81 -0.48
C ASN A 118 -0.59 3.83 -1.37
N VAL A 119 0.46 3.15 -0.93
CA VAL A 119 1.74 3.05 -1.65
C VAL A 119 1.55 2.43 -3.04
N LEU A 120 0.72 1.39 -3.16
CA LEU A 120 0.54 0.64 -4.39
C LEU A 120 -0.15 1.50 -5.45
N GLU A 121 -1.19 2.23 -5.04
CA GLU A 121 -1.89 3.17 -5.91
C GLU A 121 -0.95 4.27 -6.40
N ALA A 122 -0.08 4.79 -5.55
CA ALA A 122 0.90 5.80 -5.94
C ALA A 122 1.92 5.28 -6.95
N VAL A 123 2.39 4.05 -6.80
CA VAL A 123 3.26 3.40 -7.80
C VAL A 123 2.52 3.28 -9.13
N GLN A 124 1.29 2.76 -9.11
CA GLN A 124 0.46 2.60 -10.31
C GLN A 124 0.20 3.93 -11.02
N MET A 125 -0.15 4.99 -10.28
CA MET A 125 -0.39 6.33 -10.82
C MET A 125 0.87 7.01 -11.35
N SER A 126 2.07 6.57 -10.92
CA SER A 126 3.33 7.08 -11.45
C SER A 126 3.61 6.56 -12.86
N VAL A 127 3.24 5.30 -13.11
CA VAL A 127 3.43 4.62 -14.41
C VAL A 127 2.28 4.90 -15.36
N ASN A 128 1.05 4.81 -14.85
CA ASN A 128 -0.18 5.01 -15.61
C ASN A 128 -0.95 6.19 -15.03
N PRO A 129 -0.77 7.41 -15.58
CA PRO A 129 -1.47 8.60 -15.10
C PRO A 129 -2.99 8.42 -15.14
N LYS A 130 -3.67 8.99 -14.16
CA LYS A 130 -5.14 8.97 -14.06
C LYS A 130 -5.69 10.31 -14.53
N VAL A 131 -6.78 10.28 -15.29
CA VAL A 131 -7.52 11.50 -15.63
C VAL A 131 -8.62 11.72 -14.61
N ILE A 132 -8.60 12.88 -13.95
CA ILE A 132 -9.61 13.31 -12.99
C ILE A 132 -10.42 14.43 -13.63
N LYS A 133 -11.75 14.34 -13.52
CA LYS A 133 -12.66 15.39 -13.99
C LYS A 133 -13.10 16.22 -12.78
N THR A 134 -12.98 17.54 -12.88
CA THR A 134 -13.50 18.44 -11.85
C THR A 134 -15.03 18.54 -11.94
N PRO A 135 -15.72 18.81 -10.82
CA PRO A 135 -17.13 19.20 -10.86
C PRO A 135 -17.30 20.46 -11.70
N ILE A 136 -18.54 20.78 -12.07
CA ILE A 136 -18.83 22.02 -12.77
C ILE A 136 -18.59 23.18 -11.81
N VAL A 137 -17.68 24.07 -12.19
CA VAL A 137 -17.36 25.30 -11.45
C VAL A 137 -17.98 26.48 -12.21
N ALA A 138 -18.70 27.33 -11.50
CA ALA A 138 -19.35 28.51 -12.07
C ALA A 138 -18.71 29.78 -11.49
N ALA A 139 -18.39 30.74 -12.35
CA ALA A 139 -17.86 32.05 -11.98
C ALA A 139 -18.39 33.13 -12.92
N VAL A 140 -18.34 34.39 -12.48
CA VAL A 140 -18.90 35.54 -13.22
C VAL A 140 -17.76 36.44 -13.65
N ALA A 141 -17.67 36.71 -14.95
CA ALA A 141 -16.69 37.67 -15.49
C ALA A 141 -17.08 39.11 -15.16
N LYS A 142 -16.16 40.08 -15.28
CA LYS A 142 -16.40 41.49 -14.90
C LYS A 142 -17.57 42.14 -15.64
N ASN A 143 -17.86 41.69 -16.86
CA ASN A 143 -19.03 42.12 -17.63
C ASN A 143 -20.37 41.51 -17.15
N GLY A 144 -20.40 40.80 -16.02
CA GLY A 144 -21.61 40.28 -15.38
C GLY A 144 -22.15 38.96 -15.96
N ILE A 145 -21.42 38.32 -16.89
CA ILE A 145 -21.85 37.05 -17.50
C ILE A 145 -21.23 35.87 -16.75
N GLN A 146 -22.08 34.92 -16.37
CA GLN A 146 -21.65 33.67 -15.76
C GLN A 146 -21.12 32.69 -16.81
N VAL A 147 -19.98 32.09 -16.51
CA VAL A 147 -19.37 31.02 -17.29
C VAL A 147 -19.24 29.79 -16.40
N MET A 148 -19.60 28.64 -16.95
CA MET A 148 -19.49 27.34 -16.29
C MET A 148 -18.39 26.53 -16.98
N ALA A 149 -17.42 26.05 -16.21
CA ALA A 149 -16.29 25.30 -16.73
C ALA A 149 -16.11 23.99 -15.97
N THR A 150 -15.60 22.99 -16.69
CA THR A 150 -15.13 21.71 -16.13
C THR A 150 -13.77 21.42 -16.76
N ALA A 151 -12.84 20.92 -15.95
CA ALA A 151 -11.50 20.58 -16.38
C ALA A 151 -11.30 19.07 -16.29
N ARG A 152 -10.50 18.54 -17.23
CA ARG A 152 -9.98 17.18 -17.16
C ARG A 152 -8.48 17.27 -16.97
N VAL A 153 -8.01 16.95 -15.78
CA VAL A 153 -6.60 17.02 -15.42
C VAL A 153 -6.01 15.62 -15.38
N THR A 154 -4.87 15.44 -16.02
CA THR A 154 -4.10 14.19 -15.93
C THR A 154 -3.14 14.31 -14.76
N VAL A 155 -3.33 13.49 -13.73
CA VAL A 155 -2.46 13.47 -12.57
C VAL A 155 -1.50 12.30 -12.64
N ARG A 156 -0.25 12.57 -12.26
CA ARG A 156 0.79 11.56 -12.08
C ARG A 156 1.33 11.69 -10.67
N ALA A 157 1.47 10.57 -9.97
CA ALA A 157 2.07 10.57 -8.64
C ALA A 157 3.59 10.70 -8.74
N ASN A 158 4.16 11.60 -7.94
CA ASN A 158 5.59 11.65 -7.67
C ASN A 158 5.85 10.93 -6.34
N ILE A 159 6.38 9.71 -6.43
CA ILE A 159 6.64 8.82 -5.30
C ILE A 159 7.64 9.45 -4.31
N GLU A 160 8.60 10.26 -4.79
CA GLU A 160 9.60 10.88 -3.93
C GLU A 160 9.02 11.96 -3.01
N ARG A 161 7.89 12.57 -3.40
CA ARG A 161 7.25 13.68 -2.68
C ARG A 161 5.83 13.35 -2.22
N LEU A 162 5.49 12.07 -2.13
CA LEU A 162 4.13 11.65 -1.83
C LEU A 162 3.75 11.92 -0.36
N VAL A 163 4.70 11.78 0.56
CA VAL A 163 4.47 12.09 1.98
C VAL A 163 4.35 13.61 2.14
N GLY A 164 3.15 14.09 2.45
CA GLY A 164 2.82 15.51 2.52
C GLY A 164 2.35 16.13 1.19
N GLY A 165 2.20 15.34 0.12
CA GLY A 165 1.67 15.79 -1.16
C GLY A 165 0.16 16.08 -1.13
N ALA A 166 -0.32 16.75 -2.18
CA ALA A 166 -1.75 17.04 -2.38
C ALA A 166 -2.53 15.77 -2.76
N GLY A 167 -3.67 15.54 -2.11
CA GLY A 167 -4.61 14.48 -2.50
C GLY A 167 -5.47 14.89 -3.70
N GLU A 168 -6.25 13.94 -4.22
CA GLU A 168 -7.20 14.19 -5.33
C GLU A 168 -8.16 15.35 -5.01
N GLU A 169 -8.72 15.40 -3.80
CA GLU A 169 -9.59 16.50 -3.36
C GLU A 169 -8.88 17.86 -3.35
N THR A 170 -7.62 17.89 -2.87
CA THR A 170 -6.82 19.12 -2.85
C THR A 170 -6.50 19.59 -4.27
N ILE A 171 -6.22 18.67 -5.19
CA ILE A 171 -5.98 18.99 -6.61
C ILE A 171 -7.26 19.57 -7.23
N ILE A 172 -8.42 18.93 -7.02
CA ILE A 172 -9.71 19.41 -7.52
C ILE A 172 -10.02 20.81 -7.00
N ALA A 173 -9.79 21.05 -5.69
CA ALA A 173 -10.01 22.35 -5.08
C ALA A 173 -9.10 23.44 -5.68
N ARG A 174 -7.81 23.14 -5.88
CA ARG A 174 -6.85 24.09 -6.50
C ARG A 174 -7.18 24.40 -7.95
N VAL A 175 -7.57 23.40 -8.73
CA VAL A 175 -8.03 23.63 -10.11
C VAL A 175 -9.32 24.45 -10.12
N GLY A 176 -10.25 24.18 -9.19
CA GLY A 176 -11.46 24.97 -9.01
C GLY A 176 -11.17 26.44 -8.67
N GLU A 177 -10.22 26.68 -7.76
CA GLU A 177 -9.73 28.03 -7.42
C GLU A 177 -9.19 28.75 -8.67
N GLY A 178 -8.34 28.07 -9.46
CA GLY A 178 -7.83 28.61 -10.72
C GLY A 178 -8.93 28.98 -11.71
N ILE A 179 -9.92 28.11 -11.91
CA ILE A 179 -11.09 28.37 -12.75
C ILE A 179 -11.83 29.63 -12.30
N VAL A 180 -12.12 29.75 -11.00
CA VAL A 180 -12.86 30.90 -10.45
C VAL A 180 -12.07 32.19 -10.64
N THR A 181 -10.76 32.17 -10.35
CA THR A 181 -9.89 33.35 -10.48
C THR A 181 -9.73 33.81 -11.92
N THR A 182 -9.49 32.90 -12.87
CA THR A 182 -9.35 33.26 -14.29
C THR A 182 -10.64 33.85 -14.86
N ILE A 183 -11.79 33.24 -14.58
CA ILE A 183 -13.08 33.76 -15.05
C ILE A 183 -13.40 35.11 -14.39
N GLY A 184 -13.25 35.21 -13.06
CA GLY A 184 -13.56 36.41 -12.30
C GLY A 184 -12.67 37.60 -12.60
N SER A 185 -11.42 37.36 -13.03
CA SER A 185 -10.49 38.42 -13.41
C SER A 185 -10.63 38.88 -14.86
N SER A 186 -11.36 38.15 -15.71
CA SER A 186 -11.54 38.47 -17.12
C SER A 186 -12.52 39.64 -17.33
N GLU A 187 -12.13 40.59 -18.20
CA GLU A 187 -12.97 41.75 -18.55
C GLU A 187 -14.30 41.32 -19.19
N THR A 188 -14.27 40.31 -20.06
CA THR A 188 -15.48 39.76 -20.67
C THR A 188 -15.45 38.23 -20.70
N HIS A 189 -16.62 37.60 -20.63
CA HIS A 189 -16.76 36.15 -20.84
C HIS A 189 -16.17 35.66 -22.18
N LYS A 190 -16.14 36.50 -23.22
CA LYS A 190 -15.60 36.14 -24.53
C LYS A 190 -14.12 35.79 -24.46
N ASN A 191 -13.34 36.52 -23.65
CA ASN A 191 -11.90 36.28 -23.50
C ASN A 191 -11.62 34.86 -22.97
N VAL A 192 -12.46 34.37 -22.05
CA VAL A 192 -12.37 33.02 -21.49
C VAL A 192 -12.79 31.97 -22.52
N LEU A 193 -13.88 32.21 -23.24
CA LEU A 193 -14.39 31.27 -24.24
C LEU A 193 -13.49 31.16 -25.48
N GLU A 194 -12.80 32.24 -25.83
CA GLU A 194 -11.85 32.28 -26.94
C GLU A 194 -10.55 31.55 -26.60
N ASN A 195 -10.08 31.63 -25.35
CA ASN A 195 -8.85 30.97 -24.88
C ASN A 195 -9.07 30.25 -23.53
N PRO A 196 -9.71 29.07 -23.53
CA PRO A 196 -9.97 28.29 -22.32
C PRO A 196 -8.69 27.84 -21.60
N ASP A 197 -7.56 27.76 -22.32
CA ASP A 197 -6.27 27.34 -21.77
C ASP A 197 -5.73 28.30 -20.70
N ASN A 198 -6.19 29.56 -20.66
CA ASN A 198 -5.83 30.53 -19.62
C ASN A 198 -6.31 30.13 -18.21
N ILE A 199 -7.13 29.10 -18.10
CA ILE A 199 -7.59 28.52 -16.83
C ILE A 199 -6.49 27.63 -16.18
N SER A 200 -5.51 27.17 -16.97
CA SER A 200 -4.47 26.24 -16.53
C SER A 200 -3.27 26.89 -15.85
#